data_AF-A0A6V7J177-F1
#
_entry.id   AF-A0A6V7J177-F1
#
_cell.length_a   1.000
_cell.length_b   1.000
_cell.length_c   1.000
_cell.angle_alpha   90.00
_cell.angle_beta   90.00
_cell.angle_gamma   90.00
#
_symmetry.space_group_name_H-M   'P 1'
#
loop_
_entity.id
_entity.type
_entity.pdbx_description
1 polymer ?
#
loop_
_entity_poly.entity_id
_entity_poly.type
_entity_poly.pdbx_seq_one_letter_code
_entity_poly.pdbx_strand_id
1 'polypeptide(L)' 'TFQVYILGRFISYFTPDTIITRTQAYGYATALVTMTIINVFIIHHNSLNGFER' A
#
# COMPACT_ATOMS: atom_id res chain seq x y z
N THR A 1 -3.59 6.51 -6.53
CA THR A 1 -2.60 7.60 -6.41
C THR A 1 -1.81 7.57 -5.10
N PHE A 2 -2.45 7.40 -3.94
CA PHE A 2 -1.76 7.38 -2.63
C PHE A 2 -0.89 6.12 -2.37
N GLN A 3 -1.33 4.93 -2.79
CA GLN A 3 -0.52 3.71 -2.66
C GLN A 3 0.80 3.78 -3.43
N VAL A 4 0.79 4.39 -4.63
CA VAL A 4 1.99 4.61 -5.45
C VAL A 4 2.96 5.58 -4.76
N TYR A 5 2.43 6.61 -4.10
CA TYR A 5 3.24 7.54 -3.31
C TYR A 5 3.94 6.83 -2.14
N ILE A 6 3.21 6.01 -1.37
CA ILE A 6 3.78 5.23 -0.26
C ILE A 6 4.85 4.26 -0.76
N LEU A 7 4.59 3.59 -1.90
CA LEU A 7 5.57 2.72 -2.54
C LEU A 7 6.84 3.48 -2.92
N GLY A 8 6.71 4.68 -3.50
CA GLY A 8 7.86 5.54 -3.80
C GLY A 8 8.68 5.90 -2.56
N ARG A 9 8.01 6.25 -1.44
CA ARG A 9 8.68 6.52 -0.16
C ARG A 9 9.38 5.27 0.39
N PHE A 10 8.75 4.11 0.31
CA PHE A 10 9.38 2.86 0.72
C PHE A 10 10.61 2.52 -0.14
N ILE A 11 10.54 2.66 -1.47
CA ILE A 11 11.67 2.41 -2.36
C ILE A 11 12.83 3.39 -2.08
N SER A 12 12.52 4.66 -1.82
CA SER A 12 13.56 5.65 -1.47
C SER A 12 14.30 5.35 -0.16
N TYR A 13 13.84 4.42 0.67
CA TYR A 13 14.66 3.94 1.80
C TYR A 13 15.90 3.16 1.36
N PHE A 14 15.88 2.57 0.16
CA PHE A 14 17.00 1.78 -0.36
C PHE A 14 18.00 2.60 -1.18
N THR A 15 17.75 3.90 -1.38
CA THR A 15 18.72 4.79 -2.03
C THR A 15 19.76 5.29 -1.03
N PRO A 16 21.03 5.42 -1.42
CA PRO A 16 22.14 5.76 -0.52
C PRO A 16 21.95 7.11 0.21
N ASP A 17 21.29 8.09 -0.43
CA ASP A 17 21.04 9.43 0.14
C ASP A 17 19.68 9.55 0.86
N THR A 18 19.18 8.45 1.41
CA THR A 18 17.85 8.47 2.03
C THR A 18 17.83 9.22 3.36
N ILE A 19 16.82 10.08 3.52
CA ILE A 19 16.48 10.70 4.81
C ILE A 19 15.47 9.86 5.62
N ILE A 20 15.05 8.71 5.08
CA ILE A 20 13.97 7.90 5.65
C ILE A 20 14.54 6.97 6.71
N THR A 21 13.95 7.03 7.90
CA THR A 21 14.37 6.15 9.00
C THR A 21 13.79 4.75 8.84
N ARG A 22 14.41 3.75 9.49
CA ARG A 22 13.89 2.37 9.53
C ARG A 22 12.43 2.31 9.98
N THR A 23 12.07 3.05 11.02
CA THR A 23 10.69 3.11 11.53
C THR A 23 9.72 3.63 10.48
N GLN A 24 10.10 4.68 9.74
CA GLN A 24 9.28 5.19 8.64
C GLN A 24 9.15 4.17 7.50
N ALA A 25 10.24 3.49 7.14
CA ALA A 25 10.23 2.44 6.12
C ALA A 25 9.28 1.29 6.48
N TYR A 26 9.32 0.81 7.73
CA TYR A 26 8.36 -0.18 8.22
C TYR A 26 6.92 0.36 8.20
N GLY A 27 6.71 1.62 8.57
CA GLY A 27 5.40 2.27 8.46
C GLY A 27 4.86 2.28 7.03
N TYR A 28 5.70 2.63 6.05
CA TYR A 28 5.32 2.58 4.64
C TYR A 28 5.01 1.16 4.16
N ALA A 29 5.81 0.17 4.55
CA ALA A 29 5.59 -1.23 4.21
C ALA A 29 4.25 -1.75 4.78
N THR A 30 3.97 -1.50 6.05
CA THR A 30 2.71 -1.88 6.69
C THR A 30 1.52 -1.22 6.00
N ALA A 31 1.60 0.09 5.72
CA ALA A 31 0.53 0.80 5.03
C ALA A 31 0.26 0.22 3.62
N LEU A 32 1.31 -0.16 2.89
CA LEU A 32 1.22 -0.80 1.57
C LEU A 32 0.47 -2.14 1.62
N VAL A 33 0.81 -2.98 2.59
CA VAL A 33 0.14 -4.27 2.81
C VAL A 33 -1.32 -4.06 3.18
N THR A 34 -1.62 -3.18 4.14
CA THR A 34 -2.99 -2.89 4.56
C THR A 34 -3.84 -2.36 3.41
N MET A 35 -3.32 -1.42 2.61
CA MET A 35 -4.04 -0.90 1.44
C MET A 35 -4.31 -1.98 0.39
N THR A 36 -3.36 -2.89 0.18
CA THR A 36 -3.53 -4.00 -0.75
C THR A 36 -4.65 -4.93 -0.29
N ILE A 37 -4.68 -5.29 1.00
CA ILE A 37 -5.73 -6.13 1.59
C ILE A 37 -7.11 -5.46 1.46
N ILE A 38 -7.21 -4.18 1.83
CA ILE A 38 -8.48 -3.42 1.73
C ILE A 38 -8.96 -3.38 0.27
N ASN A 39 -8.06 -3.12 -0.67
CA ASN A 39 -8.41 -3.06 -2.09
C ASN A 39 -8.93 -4.41 -2.60
N VAL A 40 -8.28 -5.52 -2.24
CA VAL A 40 -8.75 -6.87 -2.60
C VAL A 40 -10.14 -7.13 -2.00
N PHE A 41 -10.36 -6.77 -0.74
CA PHE A 41 -11.64 -6.96 -0.08
C PHE A 41 -12.76 -6.17 -0.76
N ILE A 42 -12.52 -4.90 -1.09
CA ILE A 42 -13.48 -4.04 -1.80
C ILE A 42 -13.81 -4.62 -3.17
N ILE A 43 -12.79 -5.01 -3.95
CA ILE A 43 -12.99 -5.59 -5.28
C ILE A 43 -13.80 -6.88 -5.18
N HIS A 44 -13.45 -7.76 -4.26
CA HIS A 44 -14.16 -9.03 -4.08
C HIS A 44 -15.61 -8.82 -3.63
N HIS A 45 -15.85 -7.93 -2.65
CA HIS A 45 -17.19 -7.59 -2.20
C HIS A 45 -18.05 -7.01 -3.32
N ASN A 46 -17.51 -6.07 -4.12
CA ASN A 46 -18.22 -5.49 -5.25
C ASN A 46 -18.48 -6.52 -6.36
N SER A 47 -17.55 -7.45 -6.58
CA SER A 47 -17.72 -8.54 -7.56
C SER A 47 -18.82 -9.51 -7.14
N LEU A 48 -18.93 -9.82 -5.84
CA LEU A 48 -20.01 -10.67 -5.31
C LEU A 48 -21.36 -9.95 -5.40
N ASN A 49 -21.43 -8.69 -4.96
CA ASN A 49 -22.66 -7.89 -5.04
C ASN A 49 -23.12 -7.67 -6.49
N GLY A 50 -22.19 -7.64 -7.46
CA GLY A 50 -22.50 -7.54 -8.88
C GLY A 50 -23.03 -8.84 -9.49
N PHE A 51 -22.85 -9.98 -8.82
CA PHE A 51 -23.36 -11.28 -9.27
C PHE A 51 -24.79 -11.56 -8.79
N GLU A 52 -25.24 -10.85 -7.73
CA GLU A 52 -26.59 -10.95 -7.18
C GLU A 52 -27.61 -9.99 -7.84
N ARG A 53 -27.18 -9.18 -8.82
CA ARG A 53 -28.02 -8.27 -9.62
C ARG A 53 -28.20 -8.76 -11.04
#